data_AF-N9PJ33-F1
#
_entry.id   AF-N9PJ33-F1
#
_cell.length_a   1.000
_cell.length_b   1.000
_cell.length_c   1.000
_cell.angle_alpha   90.00
_cell.angle_beta   90.00
_cell.angle_gamma   90.00
#
_symmetry.space_group_name_H-M   'P 1'
#
loop_
_entity.id
_entity.type
_entity.pdbx_description
1 polymer ?
#
loop_
_entity_poly.entity_id
_entity_poly.type
_entity_poly.pdbx_seq_one_letter_code
_entity_poly.pdbx_strand_id
1 'polypeptide(L)'
;MKHTLPPTSGLSKFIIFSVFVWLVLLWLQSTYIVVIGGQAYLFWTSLGLLILNVLSLRPNILKNRIALAITAVLLVYLLFNSLFCTYLMIAFYCIFYLYSGEYKHKRAIKLISLFLIMIIFAIYQSQSLHELKSHYAPYETGETWQKYGAL
;
A
#
# COMPACT_ATOMS: atom_id res chain seq x y z
N MET A 1 -20.25 9.09 31.20
CA MET A 1 -20.72 9.79 29.99
C MET A 1 -20.41 8.94 28.78
N LYS A 2 -21.43 8.48 28.03
CA LYS A 2 -21.25 7.76 26.76
C LYS A 2 -20.70 8.76 25.75
N HIS A 3 -19.45 8.60 25.32
CA HIS A 3 -18.94 9.27 24.13
C HIS A 3 -19.67 8.68 22.92
N THR A 4 -20.85 9.23 22.61
CA THR A 4 -21.47 9.06 21.31
C THR A 4 -20.53 9.68 20.28
N LEU A 5 -19.82 8.81 19.56
CA LEU A 5 -19.07 9.17 18.36
C LEU A 5 -19.95 10.14 17.54
N PRO A 6 -19.46 11.34 17.18
CA PRO A 6 -20.23 12.20 16.30
C PRO A 6 -20.47 11.42 15.00
N PRO A 7 -21.67 11.55 14.40
CA PRO A 7 -21.99 10.86 13.16
C PRO A 7 -20.88 11.17 12.16
N THR A 8 -20.16 10.13 11.74
CA THR A 8 -19.08 10.25 10.76
C THR A 8 -19.64 11.01 9.56
N SER A 9 -19.21 12.27 9.37
CA SER A 9 -19.66 13.11 8.27
C SER A 9 -19.43 12.38 6.94
N GLY A 10 -20.31 12.59 5.94
CA GLY A 10 -20.22 11.92 4.64
C GLY A 10 -18.85 12.05 3.98
N LEU A 11 -18.21 13.21 4.16
CA LEU A 11 -16.85 13.52 3.72
C LEU A 11 -15.81 12.52 4.26
N SER A 12 -16.01 12.05 5.50
CA SER A 12 -15.10 11.15 6.17
C SER A 12 -15.23 9.69 5.70
N LYS A 13 -16.42 9.28 5.24
CA LYS A 13 -16.64 7.99 4.58
C LYS A 13 -16.10 8.00 3.15
N PHE A 14 -16.28 9.12 2.44
CA PHE A 14 -15.75 9.33 1.10
C PHE A 14 -14.22 9.21 1.06
N ILE A 15 -13.51 9.83 2.02
CA ILE A 15 -12.04 9.74 2.05
C ILE A 15 -11.57 8.31 2.32
N ILE A 16 -12.18 7.58 3.27
CA ILE A 16 -11.82 6.19 3.55
C ILE A 16 -12.03 5.31 2.30
N PHE A 17 -13.15 5.51 1.60
CA PHE A 17 -13.43 4.81 0.36
C PHE A 17 -12.41 5.15 -0.74
N SER A 18 -12.07 6.43 -0.90
CA SER A 18 -11.05 6.88 -1.87
C SER A 18 -9.69 6.25 -1.59
N VAL A 19 -9.26 6.21 -0.32
CA VAL A 19 -8.03 5.51 0.10
C VAL A 19 -8.06 4.03 -0.27
N PHE A 20 -9.18 3.36 -0.02
CA PHE A 20 -9.32 1.95 -0.35
C PHE A 20 -9.20 1.71 -1.86
N VAL A 21 -9.87 2.53 -2.68
CA VAL A 21 -9.79 2.48 -4.14
C VAL A 21 -8.35 2.68 -4.62
N TRP A 22 -7.64 3.67 -4.07
CA TRP A 22 -6.24 3.93 -4.41
C TRP A 22 -5.31 2.75 -4.08
N LEU A 23 -5.51 2.09 -2.93
CA LEU A 23 -4.74 0.90 -2.57
C LEU A 23 -5.03 -0.27 -3.51
N VAL A 24 -6.28 -0.43 -3.96
CA VAL A 24 -6.63 -1.45 -4.96
C VAL A 24 -5.94 -1.15 -6.29
N LEU A 25 -5.90 0.11 -6.74
CA LEU A 25 -5.20 0.50 -7.97
C LEU A 25 -3.68 0.21 -7.88
N LEU A 26 -3.05 0.57 -6.76
CA LEU A 26 -1.63 0.26 -6.49
C LEU A 26 -1.36 -1.24 -6.47
N TRP A 27 -2.30 -2.03 -5.95
CA TRP A 27 -2.19 -3.48 -5.97
C TRP A 27 -2.32 -4.06 -7.37
N LEU A 28 -3.30 -3.60 -8.16
CA LEU A 28 -3.46 -3.99 -9.56
C LEU A 28 -2.22 -3.63 -10.40
N GLN A 29 -1.67 -2.42 -10.23
CA GLN A 29 -0.46 -2.01 -10.92
C GLN A 29 0.75 -2.88 -10.53
N SER A 30 0.94 -3.19 -9.25
CA SER A 30 2.00 -4.11 -8.84
C SER A 30 1.80 -5.53 -9.35
N THR A 31 0.55 -6.00 -9.44
CA THR A 31 0.23 -7.32 -10.01
C THR A 31 0.61 -7.36 -11.48
N TYR A 32 0.25 -6.31 -12.22
CA TYR A 32 0.64 -6.14 -13.60
C TYR A 32 2.17 -6.18 -13.77
N ILE A 33 2.92 -5.41 -12.95
CA ILE A 33 4.39 -5.41 -12.98
C ILE A 33 4.96 -6.81 -12.77
N VAL A 34 4.43 -7.59 -11.83
CA VAL A 34 4.90 -8.97 -11.58
C VAL A 34 4.57 -9.91 -12.75
N VAL A 35 3.38 -9.78 -13.35
CA VAL A 35 2.97 -10.61 -14.51
C VAL A 35 3.91 -10.43 -15.70
N ILE A 36 4.44 -9.23 -15.92
CA ILE A 36 5.40 -8.94 -16.99
C ILE A 36 6.87 -9.18 -16.58
N GLY A 37 7.12 -9.91 -15.49
CA GLY A 37 8.46 -10.31 -15.04
C GLY A 37 9.15 -9.30 -14.10
N GLY A 38 8.40 -8.33 -13.57
CA GLY A 38 8.91 -7.36 -12.63
C GLY A 38 9.04 -7.87 -11.20
N GLN A 39 9.45 -6.97 -10.30
CA GLN A 39 9.86 -7.32 -8.95
C GLN A 39 8.68 -7.68 -8.02
N ALA A 40 8.71 -8.89 -7.45
CA ALA A 40 7.65 -9.42 -6.58
C ALA A 40 7.44 -8.62 -5.28
N TYR A 41 8.47 -7.93 -4.76
CA TYR A 41 8.35 -7.15 -3.53
C TYR A 41 7.36 -5.98 -3.63
N LEU A 42 7.12 -5.46 -4.84
CA LEU A 42 6.12 -4.42 -5.08
C LEU A 42 4.70 -4.96 -4.82
N PHE A 43 4.43 -6.18 -5.24
CA PHE A 43 3.15 -6.87 -5.02
C PHE A 43 2.93 -7.16 -3.53
N TRP A 44 3.94 -7.70 -2.85
CA TRP A 44 3.80 -8.01 -1.43
C TRP A 44 3.61 -6.74 -0.58
N THR A 45 4.25 -5.62 -0.98
CA THR A 45 4.08 -4.33 -0.31
C THR A 45 2.68 -3.77 -0.51
N SER A 46 2.16 -3.74 -1.74
CA SER A 46 0.81 -3.24 -2.03
C SER A 46 -0.27 -4.09 -1.36
N LEU A 47 -0.14 -5.41 -1.40
CA LEU A 47 -1.04 -6.35 -0.73
C LEU A 47 -0.99 -6.17 0.80
N GLY A 48 0.20 -6.01 1.36
CA GLY A 48 0.40 -5.72 2.78
C GLY A 48 -0.31 -4.45 3.22
N LEU A 49 -0.14 -3.35 2.48
CA LEU A 49 -0.82 -2.08 2.75
C LEU A 49 -2.35 -2.22 2.69
N LEU A 50 -2.88 -2.95 1.71
CA LEU A 50 -4.31 -3.21 1.56
C LEU A 50 -4.86 -4.03 2.73
N ILE A 51 -4.21 -5.14 3.09
CA ILE A 51 -4.63 -6.00 4.22
C ILE A 51 -4.60 -5.21 5.53
N LEU A 52 -3.52 -4.46 5.79
CA LEU A 52 -3.42 -3.65 7.00
C LEU A 52 -4.47 -2.54 7.04
N ASN A 53 -4.79 -1.92 5.91
CA ASN A 53 -5.87 -0.94 5.82
C ASN A 53 -7.22 -1.58 6.19
N VAL A 54 -7.55 -2.75 5.62
CA VAL A 54 -8.79 -3.47 5.92
C VAL A 54 -8.87 -3.88 7.39
N LEU A 55 -7.77 -4.40 7.95
CA LEU A 55 -7.71 -4.78 9.36
C LEU A 55 -7.86 -3.56 10.30
N SER A 56 -7.44 -2.38 9.87
CA SER A 56 -7.53 -1.14 10.67
C SER A 56 -8.96 -0.59 10.82
N LEU A 57 -9.89 -0.93 9.91
CA LEU A 57 -11.25 -0.36 9.90
C LEU A 57 -12.09 -0.73 11.12
N ARG A 58 -11.86 -1.90 11.72
CA ARG A 58 -12.53 -2.35 12.94
C ARG A 58 -11.51 -3.07 13.84
N PRO A 59 -10.78 -2.33 14.69
CA PRO A 59 -9.75 -2.92 15.52
C PRO A 59 -10.38 -3.90 16.52
N ASN A 60 -9.82 -5.10 16.55
CA ASN A 60 -10.09 -6.13 17.54
C ASN A 60 -8.73 -6.65 18.01
N ILE A 61 -8.60 -7.05 19.27
CA ILE A 61 -7.36 -7.60 19.85
C ILE A 61 -6.79 -8.72 18.97
N LEU A 62 -7.65 -9.64 18.50
CA LEU A 62 -7.25 -10.72 17.59
C LEU A 62 -6.72 -10.17 16.25
N LYS A 63 -7.45 -9.23 15.65
CA LYS A 63 -7.06 -8.60 14.36
C LYS A 63 -5.75 -7.84 14.47
N ASN A 64 -5.51 -7.16 15.58
CA ASN A 64 -4.25 -6.45 15.82
C ASN A 64 -3.07 -7.41 15.98
N ARG A 65 -3.25 -8.55 16.67
CA ARG A 65 -2.21 -9.58 16.75
C ARG A 65 -1.89 -10.17 15.38
N ILE A 66 -2.93 -10.47 14.58
CA ILE A 66 -2.77 -10.96 13.21
C ILE A 66 -2.07 -9.91 12.34
N ALA A 67 -2.50 -8.64 12.39
CA ALA A 67 -1.88 -7.55 11.66
C ALA A 67 -0.39 -7.41 12.01
N LEU A 68 -0.03 -7.52 13.29
CA LEU A 68 1.35 -7.46 13.75
C LEU A 68 2.16 -8.63 13.21
N ALA A 69 1.64 -9.86 13.29
CA ALA A 69 2.31 -11.04 12.78
C ALA A 69 2.54 -10.96 11.25
N ILE A 70 1.52 -10.57 10.49
CA ILE A 70 1.62 -10.36 9.03
C ILE A 70 2.64 -9.27 8.73
N THR A 71 2.61 -8.14 9.45
CA THR A 71 3.56 -7.05 9.26
C THR A 71 4.99 -7.50 9.55
N ALA A 72 5.22 -8.27 10.61
CA ALA A 72 6.55 -8.78 10.96
C ALA A 72 7.11 -9.70 9.87
N VAL A 73 6.31 -10.67 9.39
CA VAL A 73 6.73 -11.58 8.31
C VAL A 73 7.02 -10.80 7.03
N LEU A 74 6.15 -9.84 6.68
CA LEU A 74 6.34 -9.00 5.49
C LEU A 74 7.60 -8.13 5.61
N LEU A 75 7.88 -7.55 6.78
CA LEU A 75 9.09 -6.76 7.00
C LEU A 75 10.36 -7.59 6.85
N VAL A 76 10.39 -8.82 7.36
CA VAL A 76 11.53 -9.73 7.17
C VAL A 76 11.74 -9.98 5.68
N TYR A 77 10.69 -10.31 4.93
CA TYR A 77 10.79 -10.51 3.49
C TYR A 77 11.29 -9.25 2.76
N LEU A 78 10.74 -8.08 3.07
CA LEU A 78 11.12 -6.83 2.43
C LEU A 78 12.54 -6.39 2.78
N LEU A 79 13.03 -6.67 3.98
CA LEU A 79 14.40 -6.32 4.39
C LEU A 79 15.45 -6.93 3.46
N PHE A 80 15.18 -8.15 2.96
CA PHE A 80 16.07 -8.86 2.05
C PHE A 80 15.87 -8.50 0.57
N ASN A 81 14.80 -7.78 0.21
CA ASN A 81 14.44 -7.51 -1.19
C ASN A 81 14.44 -6.02 -1.56
N SER A 82 13.97 -5.14 -0.68
CA SER A 82 13.93 -3.69 -0.90
C SER A 82 13.85 -2.91 0.41
N LEU A 83 14.92 -2.17 0.72
CA LEU A 83 14.97 -1.25 1.86
C LEU A 83 13.91 -0.15 1.75
N PHE A 84 13.65 0.35 0.54
CA PHE A 84 12.63 1.37 0.29
C PHE A 84 11.24 0.87 0.70
N CYS A 85 10.83 -0.31 0.22
CA CYS A 85 9.55 -0.90 0.57
C CYS A 85 9.47 -1.23 2.07
N THR A 86 10.59 -1.64 2.68
CA THR A 86 10.69 -1.85 4.13
C THR A 86 10.39 -0.57 4.90
N TYR A 87 11.05 0.54 4.57
CA TYR A 87 10.81 1.83 5.22
C TYR A 87 9.40 2.34 4.99
N LEU A 88 8.83 2.11 3.80
CA LEU A 88 7.47 2.50 3.48
C LEU A 88 6.44 1.74 4.32
N MET A 89 6.64 0.44 4.51
CA MET A 89 5.81 -0.39 5.41
C MET A 89 5.94 0.04 6.87
N ILE A 90 7.15 0.33 7.34
CA ILE A 90 7.38 0.85 8.71
C ILE A 90 6.66 2.18 8.90
N ALA A 91 6.81 3.12 7.95
CA ALA A 91 6.14 4.42 8.01
C ALA A 91 4.61 4.27 8.11
N PHE A 92 4.04 3.39 7.28
CA PHE A 92 2.61 3.08 7.34
C PHE A 92 2.19 2.51 8.70
N TYR A 93 2.93 1.52 9.22
CA TYR A 93 2.65 0.91 10.52
C TYR A 93 2.72 1.95 11.65
N CYS A 94 3.73 2.82 11.66
CA CYS A 94 3.88 3.90 12.64
C CYS A 94 2.69 4.87 12.61
N ILE A 95 2.23 5.28 11.41
CA ILE A 95 1.09 6.20 11.27
C ILE A 95 -0.20 5.57 11.80
N PHE A 96 -0.43 4.27 11.55
CA PHE A 96 -1.64 3.61 12.03
C PHE A 96 -1.60 3.33 13.53
N TYR A 97 -0.48 2.79 14.02
CA TYR A 97 -0.39 2.16 15.33
C TYR A 97 0.19 3.07 16.42
N LEU A 98 1.24 3.86 16.13
CA LEU A 98 1.87 4.75 17.12
C LEU A 98 1.10 6.06 17.30
N TYR A 99 0.53 6.61 16.23
CA TYR A 99 -0.42 7.73 16.33
C TYR A 99 -1.80 7.23 16.80
N SER A 100 -1.91 6.55 17.94
CA SER A 100 -3.16 6.08 18.53
C SER A 100 -3.65 6.91 19.73
N GLY A 101 -2.88 7.90 20.21
CA GLY A 101 -3.26 8.82 21.31
C GLY A 101 -4.28 9.92 20.94
N GLU A 102 -4.74 10.69 21.94
CA GLU A 102 -5.76 11.73 21.79
C GLU A 102 -5.16 13.07 21.30
N TYR A 103 -5.17 13.30 19.98
CA TYR A 103 -4.81 14.59 19.38
C TYR A 103 -5.93 15.12 18.47
N LYS A 104 -6.20 16.43 18.57
CA LYS A 104 -7.31 17.14 17.90
C LYS A 104 -7.35 17.00 16.37
N HIS A 105 -6.19 16.87 15.71
CA HIS A 105 -6.07 16.77 14.23
C HIS A 105 -5.57 15.42 13.70
N LYS A 106 -5.49 14.40 14.56
CA LYS A 106 -4.92 13.08 14.26
C LYS A 106 -5.47 12.42 13.00
N ARG A 107 -6.79 12.53 12.76
CA ARG A 107 -7.44 11.90 11.61
C ARG A 107 -6.98 12.52 10.29
N ALA A 108 -6.87 13.85 10.24
CA ALA A 108 -6.40 14.54 9.04
C ALA A 108 -4.94 14.22 8.76
N ILE A 109 -4.08 14.26 9.79
CA ILE A 109 -2.65 13.92 9.67
C ILE A 109 -2.48 12.51 9.14
N LYS A 110 -3.18 11.51 9.72
CA LYS A 110 -3.12 10.12 9.22
C LYS A 110 -3.50 9.99 7.76
N LEU A 111 -4.57 10.67 7.34
CA LEU A 111 -5.06 10.61 5.97
C LEU A 111 -4.09 11.26 4.99
N ILE A 112 -3.54 12.44 5.34
CA ILE A 112 -2.55 13.14 4.52
C ILE A 112 -1.27 12.31 4.41
N SER A 113 -0.74 11.79 5.52
CA SER A 113 0.47 10.96 5.50
C SER A 113 0.28 9.68 4.69
N LEU A 114 -0.89 9.04 4.81
CA LEU A 114 -1.23 7.88 4.00
C LEU A 114 -1.33 8.21 2.51
N PHE A 115 -1.96 9.34 2.17
CA PHE A 115 -2.02 9.80 0.79
C PHE A 115 -0.62 10.06 0.21
N LEU A 116 0.27 10.66 1.00
CA LEU A 116 1.66 10.88 0.62
C LEU A 116 2.41 9.55 0.39
N ILE A 117 2.25 8.57 1.28
CA ILE A 117 2.82 7.22 1.10
C ILE A 117 2.33 6.59 -0.21
N MET A 118 1.04 6.70 -0.51
CA MET A 118 0.47 6.15 -1.75
C MET A 118 1.06 6.83 -3.00
N ILE A 119 1.24 8.15 -2.99
CA ILE A 119 1.85 8.89 -4.11
C ILE A 119 3.29 8.44 -4.33
N ILE A 120 4.11 8.41 -3.26
CA ILE A 120 5.51 8.01 -3.36
C ILE A 120 5.60 6.57 -3.89
N PHE A 121 4.74 5.68 -3.40
CA PHE A 121 4.73 4.30 -3.88
C PHE A 121 4.26 4.18 -5.33
N ALA A 122 3.27 4.97 -5.77
CA ALA A 122 2.83 5.02 -7.16
C ALA A 122 3.95 5.47 -8.11
N ILE A 123 4.71 6.51 -7.71
CA ILE A 123 5.86 7.00 -8.48
C ILE A 123 6.91 5.90 -8.59
N TYR A 124 7.20 5.21 -7.48
CA TYR A 124 8.17 4.11 -7.46
C TYR A 124 7.74 2.95 -8.37
N GLN A 125 6.47 2.52 -8.31
CA GLN A 125 5.94 1.50 -9.22
C GLN A 125 6.01 1.94 -10.69
N SER A 126 5.75 3.22 -10.98
CA SER A 126 5.83 3.77 -12.33
C SER A 126 7.27 3.76 -12.86
N GLN A 127 8.25 4.12 -12.02
CA GLN A 127 9.67 4.04 -12.35
C GLN A 127 10.10 2.58 -12.60
N SER A 128 9.74 1.65 -11.70
CA SER A 128 10.04 0.23 -11.91
C SER A 128 9.42 -0.32 -13.19
N LEU A 129 8.20 0.11 -13.53
CA LEU A 129 7.58 -0.26 -14.80
C LEU A 129 8.34 0.31 -15.99
N HIS A 130 8.77 1.57 -15.93
CA HIS A 130 9.55 2.19 -17.00
C HIS A 130 10.90 1.52 -17.21
N GLU A 131 11.60 1.17 -16.13
CA GLU A 131 12.86 0.41 -16.18
C GLU A 131 12.66 -0.98 -16.81
N LEU A 132 11.60 -1.68 -16.40
CA LEU A 132 11.27 -2.99 -16.95
C LEU A 132 10.92 -2.90 -18.44
N LYS A 133 10.19 -1.86 -18.83
CA LYS A 133 9.90 -1.56 -20.24
C LYS A 133 11.17 -1.32 -21.04
N SER A 134 12.05 -0.45 -20.53
CA SER A 134 13.34 -0.17 -21.17
C SER A 134 14.20 -1.44 -21.31
N HIS A 135 14.18 -2.31 -20.29
CA HIS A 135 14.87 -3.59 -20.31
C HIS A 135 14.36 -4.52 -21.41
N TYR A 136 13.05 -4.58 -21.64
CA TYR A 136 12.45 -5.48 -22.65
C TYR A 136 12.38 -4.90 -24.06
N ALA A 137 12.50 -3.58 -24.23
CA ALA A 137 12.48 -2.90 -25.54
C ALA A 137 13.44 -3.49 -26.61
N PRO A 138 14.67 -3.93 -26.30
CA PRO A 138 15.58 -4.50 -27.31
C PRO A 138 15.31 -5.98 -27.65
N TYR A 139 14.47 -6.69 -26.90
CA TYR A 139 14.20 -8.11 -27.13
C TYR A 139 12.88 -8.26 -27.89
N GLU A 140 12.87 -8.93 -29.04
CA GLU A 140 11.61 -9.38 -29.66
C GLU A 140 11.12 -10.65 -28.95
N THR A 141 10.37 -10.51 -27.86
CA THR A 141 9.69 -11.65 -27.25
C THR A 141 8.33 -11.84 -27.93
N GLY A 142 8.00 -13.08 -28.30
CA GLY A 142 6.70 -13.47 -28.84
C GLY A 142 5.57 -13.42 -27.80
N GLU A 143 5.85 -12.86 -26.63
CA GLU A 143 4.93 -12.78 -25.50
C GLU A 143 3.78 -11.82 -25.78
N THR A 144 2.59 -12.18 -25.29
CA THR A 144 1.37 -11.42 -25.52
C THR A 144 1.44 -10.03 -24.89
N TRP A 145 2.10 -9.88 -23.74
CA TRP A 145 2.32 -8.58 -23.10
C TRP A 145 3.21 -7.66 -23.95
N GLN A 146 4.15 -8.19 -24.72
CA GLN A 146 4.93 -7.38 -25.65
C GLN A 146 4.12 -7.03 -26.92
N LYS A 147 3.32 -7.98 -27.42
CA LYS A 147 2.54 -7.82 -28.66
C LYS A 147 1.38 -6.82 -28.57
N TYR A 148 0.74 -6.69 -27.41
CA TYR A 148 -0.43 -5.82 -27.22
C TYR A 148 -0.10 -4.43 -26.66
N GLY A 149 1.17 -3.99 -26.75
CA GLY A 149 1.55 -2.63 -26.35
C GLY A 149 1.44 -2.39 -24.83
N ALA A 150 1.65 -3.44 -24.04
CA ALA A 150 1.86 -3.29 -22.60
C ALA A 150 3.23 -2.60 -22.31
N LEU A 151 4.04 -2.45 -23.36
CA LEU A 151 5.22 -1.60 -23.53
C LEU A 151 4.88 -0.28 -24.22
#